data_AF-A0A2H9RAN2-F1
#
_entry.id   AF-A0A2H9RAN2-F1
#
_cell.length_a   1.000
_cell.length_b   1.000
_cell.length_c   1.000
_cell.angle_alpha   90.00
_cell.angle_beta   90.00
_cell.angle_gamma   90.00
#
_symmetry.space_group_name_H-M   'P 1'
#
loop_
_entity.id
_entity.type
_entity.pdbx_description
1 polymer ?
#
loop_
_entity_poly.entity_id
_entity_poly.type
_entity_poly.pdbx_seq_one_letter_code
_entity_poly.pdbx_strand_id
1 'polypeptide(L)'
;MEDNLKSVFIKPDNENIKIWRFLDFPKFASMLDKHSLFFSNAVKMDDAFEGELPKSNLDWIKTMFEKAGTPLEQISKQIKLSIDNFDVKNMYLLNCWHMNDDV
;
A
#
# COMPACT_ATOMS: atom_id res chain seq x y z
N MET A 1 15.02 15.79 26.11
CA MET A 1 14.03 16.29 25.12
C MET A 1 13.59 15.08 24.32
N GLU A 2 12.81 14.19 24.94
CA GLU A 2 12.64 12.79 24.49
C GLU A 2 11.19 12.29 24.46
N ASP A 3 10.19 13.15 24.65
CA ASP A 3 8.79 12.72 24.74
C ASP A 3 7.96 13.12 23.52
N ASN A 4 8.17 12.49 22.36
CA ASN A 4 7.15 12.53 21.29
C ASN A 4 7.24 11.41 20.24
N LEU A 5 7.74 10.22 20.60
CA LEU A 5 7.53 9.03 19.76
C LEU A 5 6.09 8.53 20.00
N LYS A 6 5.14 9.04 19.20
CA LYS A 6 3.82 8.37 19.07
C LYS A 6 4.07 6.91 18.72
N SER A 7 3.48 6.00 19.51
CA SER A 7 3.48 4.58 19.20
C SER A 7 3.04 4.37 17.74
N VAL A 8 3.89 3.72 16.94
CA VAL A 8 3.57 3.36 15.55
C VAL A 8 2.44 2.34 15.46
N PHE A 9 2.14 1.68 16.58
CA PHE A 9 0.99 0.79 16.74
C PHE A 9 -0.03 1.45 17.66
N ILE A 10 -1.20 1.75 17.10
CA ILE A 10 -2.36 2.19 17.88
C ILE A 10 -3.16 0.93 18.20
N LYS A 11 -3.14 0.53 19.48
CA LYS A 11 -3.99 -0.58 19.92
C LYS A 11 -5.47 -0.17 19.84
N PRO A 12 -6.40 -1.09 19.54
CA PRO A 12 -7.82 -0.80 19.65
C PRO A 12 -8.18 -0.43 21.10
N ASP A 13 -9.11 0.51 21.27
CA ASP A 13 -9.63 0.88 22.59
C ASP A 13 -10.57 -0.19 23.17
N ASN A 14 -11.16 -1.01 22.31
CA ASN A 14 -12.01 -2.14 22.66
C ASN A 14 -11.36 -3.46 22.21
N GLU A 15 -10.98 -4.31 23.16
CA GLU A 15 -10.41 -5.63 22.88
C GLU A 15 -11.40 -6.59 22.21
N ASN A 16 -12.70 -6.32 22.31
CA ASN A 16 -13.77 -7.11 21.70
C ASN A 16 -14.28 -6.50 20.39
N ILE A 17 -13.55 -5.54 19.80
CA ILE A 17 -13.94 -4.94 18.52
C ILE A 17 -14.07 -6.02 17.44
N LYS A 18 -15.16 -5.95 16.67
CA LYS A 18 -15.34 -6.90 15.57
C LYS A 18 -14.35 -6.59 14.46
N ILE A 19 -13.71 -7.64 13.95
CA ILE A 19 -12.81 -7.55 12.81
C ILE A 19 -13.45 -8.27 11.63
N TRP A 20 -13.68 -7.53 10.57
CA TRP A 20 -14.16 -8.00 9.29
C TRP A 20 -12.99 -8.48 8.45
N ARG A 21 -13.22 -9.52 7.65
CA ARG A 21 -12.22 -10.05 6.73
C ARG A 21 -12.82 -10.27 5.35
N PHE A 22 -12.22 -9.65 4.34
CA PHE A 22 -12.62 -9.79 2.95
C PHE A 22 -11.81 -10.92 2.29
N LEU A 23 -12.37 -12.13 2.21
CA LEU A 23 -11.72 -13.25 1.54
C LEU A 23 -12.70 -14.30 0.97
N ASP A 24 -12.17 -15.11 0.06
CA ASP A 24 -12.79 -16.37 -0.35
C ASP A 24 -12.35 -17.55 0.54
N PHE A 25 -13.15 -18.61 0.55
CA PHE A 25 -12.91 -19.80 1.37
C PHE A 25 -11.52 -20.43 1.16
N PRO A 26 -10.99 -20.60 -0.07
CA PRO A 26 -9.64 -21.14 -0.28
C PRO A 26 -8.54 -20.35 0.43
N LYS A 27 -8.58 -19.00 0.39
CA LYS A 27 -7.64 -18.15 1.13
C LYS A 27 -7.78 -18.33 2.65
N PHE A 28 -8.98 -18.62 3.15
CA PHE A 28 -9.22 -18.89 4.57
C PHE A 28 -8.48 -20.16 4.99
N ALA A 29 -8.76 -21.26 4.28
CA ALA A 29 -8.19 -22.57 4.56
C ALA A 29 -6.66 -22.52 4.51
N SER A 30 -6.09 -21.87 3.48
CA SER A 30 -4.63 -21.74 3.37
C SER A 30 -4.01 -20.95 4.51
N MET A 31 -4.70 -19.97 5.11
CA MET A 31 -4.16 -19.23 6.25
C MET A 31 -4.15 -20.06 7.53
N LEU A 32 -5.20 -20.84 7.75
CA LEU A 32 -5.27 -21.75 8.90
C LEU A 32 -4.21 -22.83 8.78
N ASP A 33 -4.03 -23.42 7.60
CA ASP A 33 -3.02 -24.45 7.36
C ASP A 33 -1.59 -23.92 7.55
N LYS A 34 -1.30 -22.71 7.06
CA LYS A 34 0.05 -22.12 7.11
C LYS A 34 0.36 -21.34 8.38
N HIS A 35 -0.61 -21.15 9.27
CA HIS A 35 -0.50 -20.24 10.43
C HIS A 35 0.06 -18.85 10.06
N SER A 36 -0.37 -18.29 8.92
CA SER A 36 0.20 -17.06 8.37
C SER A 36 -0.89 -16.09 7.92
N LEU A 37 -0.60 -14.79 7.92
CA LEU A 37 -1.48 -13.78 7.34
C LEU A 37 -1.44 -13.79 5.81
N PHE A 38 -2.56 -13.42 5.19
CA PHE A 38 -2.68 -13.23 3.75
C PHE A 38 -2.75 -11.74 3.44
N PHE A 39 -1.88 -11.32 2.54
CA PHE A 39 -1.94 -10.00 1.91
C PHE A 39 -2.09 -10.19 0.41
N SER A 40 -3.05 -9.51 -0.20
CA SER A 40 -3.19 -9.54 -1.65
C SER A 40 -2.26 -8.51 -2.27
N ASN A 41 -1.58 -8.88 -3.34
CA ASN A 41 -0.82 -7.92 -4.14
C ASN A 41 -1.78 -7.00 -4.91
N ALA A 42 -1.49 -5.70 -5.00
CA ALA A 42 -2.34 -4.74 -5.70
C ALA A 42 -2.49 -5.05 -7.21
N VAL A 43 -1.54 -5.76 -7.83
CA VAL A 43 -1.66 -6.23 -9.23
C VAL A 43 -2.84 -7.19 -9.43
N LYS A 44 -3.29 -7.87 -8.38
CA LYS A 44 -4.41 -8.82 -8.43
C LYS A 44 -5.77 -8.18 -8.18
N MET A 45 -5.83 -6.85 -8.06
CA MET A 45 -7.07 -6.12 -7.81
C MET A 45 -7.76 -5.76 -9.11
N ASP A 46 -9.09 -5.76 -9.09
CA ASP A 46 -9.89 -5.51 -10.29
C ASP A 46 -9.87 -4.02 -10.71
N ASP A 47 -9.64 -3.11 -9.76
CA ASP A 47 -9.48 -1.69 -10.04
C ASP A 47 -8.07 -1.40 -10.61
N ALA A 48 -8.03 -0.78 -11.79
CA ALA A 48 -6.79 -0.40 -12.46
C ALA A 48 -5.96 0.60 -11.63
N PHE A 49 -6.62 1.48 -10.87
CA PHE A 49 -5.97 2.51 -10.06
C PHE A 49 -5.42 1.99 -8.73
N GLU A 50 -5.79 0.77 -8.32
CA GLU A 50 -5.31 0.20 -7.06
C GLU A 50 -3.78 -0.02 -7.12
N GLY A 51 -3.06 0.56 -6.17
CA GLY A 51 -1.58 0.54 -6.16
C GLY A 51 -0.91 1.49 -7.14
N GLU A 52 -1.63 2.41 -7.78
CA GLU A 52 -1.01 3.52 -8.51
C GLU A 52 -0.43 4.58 -7.55
N LEU A 53 0.61 5.27 -8.00
CA LEU A 53 1.20 6.36 -7.23
C LEU A 53 0.25 7.58 -7.20
N PRO A 54 -0.06 8.12 -6.00
CA PRO A 54 -0.81 9.36 -5.90
C PRO A 54 -0.11 10.51 -6.63
N LYS A 55 -0.88 11.49 -7.10
CA LYS A 55 -0.36 12.68 -7.78
C LYS A 55 0.73 13.40 -6.98
N SER A 56 0.57 13.50 -5.66
CA SER A 56 1.57 14.11 -4.77
C SER A 56 2.92 13.40 -4.82
N ASN A 57 2.93 12.07 -4.92
CA ASN A 57 4.15 11.30 -5.11
C ASN A 57 4.76 11.60 -6.49
N LEU A 58 3.96 11.67 -7.54
CA LEU A 58 4.43 12.03 -8.88
C LEU A 58 5.03 13.45 -8.93
N ASP A 59 4.39 14.41 -8.27
CA ASP A 59 4.87 15.80 -8.17
C ASP A 59 6.19 15.88 -7.38
N TRP A 60 6.33 15.07 -6.32
CA TRP A 60 7.57 14.95 -5.57
C TRP A 60 8.70 14.34 -6.41
N ILE A 61 8.43 13.24 -7.14
CA ILE A 61 9.41 12.61 -8.05
C ILE A 61 9.82 13.58 -9.16
N LYS A 62 8.85 14.32 -9.75
CA LYS A 62 9.12 15.37 -10.72
C LYS A 62 10.10 16.41 -10.15
N THR A 63 9.82 16.93 -8.96
CA THR A 63 10.68 17.90 -8.27
C THR A 63 12.10 17.36 -8.04
N MET A 64 12.24 16.06 -7.75
CA MET A 64 13.57 15.44 -7.60
C MET A 64 14.34 15.41 -8.92
N PHE A 65 13.71 15.03 -10.04
CA PHE A 65 14.35 15.03 -11.35
C PHE A 65 14.73 16.44 -11.83
N GLU A 66 13.87 17.44 -11.58
CA GLU A 66 14.17 18.85 -11.86
C GLU A 66 15.41 19.30 -11.09
N LYS A 67 15.48 19.01 -9.79
CA LYS A 67 16.65 19.35 -8.95
C LYS A 67 17.92 18.60 -9.34
N ALA A 68 17.78 17.40 -9.91
CA ALA A 68 18.90 16.63 -10.45
C ALA A 68 19.39 17.14 -11.83
N GLY A 69 18.77 18.17 -12.39
CA GLY A 69 19.15 18.76 -13.68
C GLY A 69 18.62 18.00 -14.89
N THR A 70 17.59 17.17 -14.73
CA THR A 70 16.97 16.46 -15.86
C THR A 70 16.24 17.45 -16.76
N PRO A 71 16.45 17.44 -18.09
CA PRO A 71 15.71 18.30 -19.02
C PRO A 71 14.20 18.08 -18.92
N LEU A 72 13.41 19.17 -18.89
CA LEU A 72 11.97 19.13 -18.65
C LEU A 72 11.22 18.20 -19.60
N GLU A 73 11.64 18.15 -20.87
CA GLU A 73 11.05 17.30 -21.90
C GLU A 73 11.30 15.80 -21.67
N GLN A 74 12.27 15.45 -20.83
CA GLN A 74 12.60 14.07 -20.49
C GLN A 74 11.97 13.60 -19.18
N ILE A 75 11.53 14.52 -18.31
CA ILE A 75 11.10 14.17 -16.94
C ILE A 75 9.94 13.19 -16.94
N SER A 76 8.91 13.41 -17.77
CA SER A 76 7.75 12.50 -17.83
C SER A 76 8.16 11.08 -18.24
N LYS A 77 9.07 10.96 -19.22
CA LYS A 77 9.63 9.69 -19.66
C LYS A 77 10.45 9.03 -18.56
N GLN A 78 11.27 9.79 -17.83
CA GLN A 78 12.10 9.28 -16.73
C GLN A 78 11.25 8.79 -15.55
N ILE A 79 10.18 9.52 -15.20
CA ILE A 79 9.21 9.11 -14.18
C ILE A 79 8.58 7.78 -14.58
N LYS A 80 8.07 7.68 -15.81
CA LYS A 80 7.45 6.45 -16.30
C LYS A 80 8.42 5.27 -16.28
N LEU A 81 9.63 5.44 -16.81
CA LEU A 81 10.66 4.41 -16.77
C LEU A 81 11.01 3.99 -15.35
N SER A 82 11.07 4.93 -14.41
CA SER A 82 11.33 4.61 -13.00
C SER A 82 10.20 3.75 -12.42
N ILE A 83 8.94 4.16 -12.62
CA ILE A 83 7.77 3.41 -12.16
C ILE A 83 7.76 1.99 -12.75
N ASP A 84 7.98 1.88 -14.06
CA ASP A 84 8.00 0.60 -14.76
C ASP A 84 9.16 -0.29 -14.28
N ASN A 85 10.37 0.27 -14.10
CA ASN A 85 11.55 -0.47 -13.65
C ASN A 85 11.46 -0.96 -12.19
N PHE A 86 10.77 -0.20 -11.33
CA PHE A 86 10.58 -0.58 -9.93
C PHE A 86 9.34 -1.46 -9.71
N ASP A 87 8.52 -1.66 -10.74
CA ASP A 87 7.30 -2.46 -10.66
C ASP A 87 6.44 -2.06 -9.45
N VAL A 88 6.19 -0.75 -9.32
CA VAL A 88 5.70 -0.14 -8.07
C VAL A 88 4.39 -0.77 -7.61
N LYS A 89 3.51 -1.16 -8.55
CA LYS A 89 2.23 -1.81 -8.22
C LYS A 89 2.43 -3.15 -7.50
N ASN A 90 3.47 -3.92 -7.86
CA ASN A 90 3.81 -5.17 -7.20
C ASN A 90 4.42 -4.99 -5.80
N MET A 91 4.85 -3.77 -5.44
CA MET A 91 5.37 -3.47 -4.11
C MET A 91 4.26 -3.31 -3.05
N TYR A 92 3.00 -3.16 -3.47
CA TYR A 92 1.87 -2.98 -2.55
C TYR A 92 1.23 -4.31 -2.16
N LEU A 93 1.21 -4.55 -0.85
CA LEU A 93 0.51 -5.66 -0.21
C LEU A 93 -0.67 -5.10 0.59
N LEU A 94 -1.88 -5.49 0.20
CA LEU A 94 -3.13 -4.99 0.77
C LEU A 94 -3.58 -5.88 1.92
N ASN A 95 -3.91 -5.25 3.04
CA ASN A 95 -4.45 -5.90 4.23
C ASN A 95 -5.96 -6.16 4.03
N CYS A 96 -6.41 -7.40 4.24
CA CYS A 96 -7.80 -7.81 4.10
C CYS A 96 -8.63 -7.72 5.39
N TRP A 97 -8.03 -7.23 6.47
CA TRP A 97 -8.64 -7.10 7.79
C TRP A 97 -9.05 -5.65 8.05
N HIS A 98 -10.27 -5.46 8.53
CA HIS A 98 -10.83 -4.16 8.84
C HIS A 98 -11.58 -4.19 10.17
N MET A 99 -11.30 -3.25 11.06
CA MET A 99 -12.05 -3.10 12.31
C MET A 99 -13.36 -2.38 12.03
N ASN A 100 -14.51 -2.99 12.32
CA ASN A 100 -15.83 -2.39 12.13
C ASN A 100 -16.87 -3.03 13.06
N ASP A 101 -17.62 -2.19 13.79
CA ASP A 101 -18.66 -2.61 14.73
C ASP A 101 -20.08 -2.67 14.11
N ASP A 102 -20.27 -2.09 12.92
CA ASP A 102 -21.53 -2.11 12.19
C ASP A 102 -21.91 -3.54 11.77
N VAL A 103 -23.21 -3.85 11.67
CA VAL A 103 -23.77 -5.14 11.24
C VAL A 103 -24.56 -4.95 9.96
#